data_AF-A0A9D4PMS5-F1
#
_entry.id   AF-A0A9D4PMS5-F1
#
_cell.length_a   1.000
_cell.length_b   1.000
_cell.length_c   1.000
_cell.angle_alpha   90.00
_cell.angle_beta   90.00
_cell.angle_gamma   90.00
#
_symmetry.space_group_name_H-M   'P 1'
#
loop_
_entity.id
_entity.type
_entity.pdbx_description
1 polymer ?
#
loop_
_entity_poly.entity_id
_entity_poly.type
_entity_poly.pdbx_seq_one_letter_code
_entity_poly.pdbx_strand_id
1 'polypeptide(L)'
;MSDDERLSLTTAVSDEDETGEPRSGSRAAGSGGGAAAAASFNCTGAVRKAGFLSVKKWLLRRRHQVELARKRGWKGYWVCLKGTTLLFYPCDSRDGRAIDSTPKHLIIVDGAVMQPVPEHPKRDYVFCLSTAFGDAYLFQAS
;
A
#
# COMPACT_ATOMS: atom_id res chain seq x y z
N MET A 1 21.27 -6.95 4.90
CA MET A 1 19.85 -7.02 4.47
C MET A 1 19.86 -7.39 3.00
N SER A 2 19.20 -8.49 2.63
CA SER A 2 19.04 -8.88 1.23
C SER A 2 18.04 -7.97 0.52
N ASP A 3 18.15 -7.78 -0.79
CA ASP A 3 17.15 -7.05 -1.58
C ASP A 3 15.74 -7.67 -1.40
N ASP A 4 15.65 -9.00 -1.27
CA ASP A 4 14.42 -9.73 -0.96
C ASP A 4 13.79 -9.34 0.40
N GLU A 5 14.61 -9.13 1.43
CA GLU A 5 14.11 -8.65 2.73
C GLU A 5 13.63 -7.20 2.64
N ARG A 6 14.36 -6.37 1.89
CA ARG A 6 14.00 -4.97 1.66
C ARG A 6 12.70 -4.85 0.85
N LEU A 7 12.48 -5.74 -0.12
CA LEU A 7 11.26 -5.85 -0.92
C LEU A 7 10.02 -6.17 -0.05
N SER A 8 10.13 -7.19 0.83
CA SER A 8 9.07 -7.56 1.79
C SER A 8 8.72 -6.40 2.74
N LEU A 9 9.72 -5.61 3.15
CA LEU A 9 9.54 -4.44 4.01
C LEU A 9 8.85 -3.25 3.30
N THR A 10 8.98 -3.12 1.97
CA THR A 10 8.43 -1.98 1.20
C THR A 10 7.02 -2.19 0.65
N THR A 11 6.54 -3.43 0.61
CA THR A 11 5.26 -3.83 0.00
C THR A 11 4.44 -4.72 0.91
N ALA A 12 4.34 -4.38 2.19
CA ALA A 12 3.39 -5.00 3.10
C ALA A 12 1.94 -4.60 2.73
N VAL A 13 1.47 -5.09 1.59
CA VAL A 13 0.05 -5.27 1.32
C VAL A 13 -0.26 -6.69 1.72
N SER A 14 -0.51 -6.89 3.02
CA SER A 14 -0.95 -8.18 3.54
C SER A 14 -2.17 -8.63 2.74
N ASP A 15 -2.00 -9.66 1.90
CA ASP A 15 -3.08 -10.48 1.39
C ASP A 15 -3.56 -11.32 2.58
N GLU A 16 -4.24 -10.71 3.55
CA GLU A 16 -4.90 -11.43 4.64
C GLU A 16 -6.36 -11.72 4.25
N ASP A 17 -6.68 -13.01 4.39
CA ASP A 17 -7.87 -13.73 4.01
C ASP A 17 -9.20 -13.15 4.50
N GLU A 18 -10.24 -13.27 3.67
CA GLU A 18 -11.63 -13.33 4.14
C GLU A 18 -12.32 -14.53 3.47
N THR A 19 -12.20 -15.71 4.07
CA THR A 19 -13.22 -16.78 3.96
C THR A 19 -13.17 -17.65 5.23
N GLY A 20 -14.29 -17.73 5.96
CA GLY A 20 -14.34 -18.21 7.34
C GLY A 20 -14.55 -19.72 7.57
N GLU A 21 -14.21 -20.15 8.79
CA GLU A 21 -14.88 -21.16 9.64
C GLU A 21 -14.24 -21.15 11.05
N PRO A 22 -14.96 -21.47 12.15
CA PRO A 22 -14.37 -21.49 13.49
C PRO A 22 -13.79 -22.87 13.80
N ARG A 23 -12.47 -22.99 13.93
CA ARG A 23 -11.85 -24.18 14.53
C ARG A 23 -10.94 -23.78 15.67
N SER A 24 -11.40 -24.17 16.86
CA SER A 24 -10.67 -24.16 18.13
C SER A 24 -9.29 -24.81 18.00
N GLY A 25 -8.27 -24.18 18.60
CA GLY A 25 -7.08 -24.88 19.07
C GLY A 25 -5.73 -24.34 18.58
N SER A 26 -4.97 -23.83 19.55
CA SER A 26 -3.50 -23.73 19.62
C SER A 26 -2.77 -22.49 19.09
N ARG A 27 -1.83 -22.08 19.94
CA ARG A 27 -0.97 -20.90 19.91
C ARG A 27 0.02 -20.95 18.75
N ALA A 28 0.22 -19.81 18.08
CA ALA A 28 1.50 -19.44 17.49
C ALA A 28 1.69 -17.93 17.61
N ALA A 29 2.53 -17.54 18.57
CA ALA A 29 3.07 -16.21 18.66
C ALA A 29 4.05 -15.97 17.49
N GLY A 30 4.06 -14.74 16.96
CA GLY A 30 5.21 -14.18 16.27
C GLY A 30 5.13 -14.14 14.75
N SER A 31 4.50 -13.08 14.21
CA SER A 31 4.93 -12.47 12.93
C SER A 31 4.31 -11.07 12.68
N GLY A 32 3.94 -10.33 13.73
CA GLY A 32 3.36 -8.97 13.58
C GLY A 32 4.38 -7.83 13.59
N GLY A 33 5.65 -8.10 13.90
CA GLY A 33 6.65 -7.06 14.18
C GLY A 33 7.34 -6.43 12.97
N GLY A 34 7.36 -7.11 11.82
CA GLY A 34 8.16 -6.69 10.66
C GLY A 34 7.66 -5.41 9.99
N ALA A 35 6.35 -5.30 9.75
CA ALA A 35 5.74 -4.12 9.13
C ALA A 35 5.79 -2.88 10.05
N ALA A 36 5.58 -3.06 11.35
CA ALA A 36 5.66 -1.98 12.34
C ALA A 36 7.09 -1.44 12.51
N ALA A 37 8.10 -2.32 12.50
CA ALA A 37 9.51 -1.90 12.55
C ALA A 37 9.95 -1.17 11.26
N ALA A 38 9.50 -1.62 10.08
CA ALA A 38 9.75 -0.94 8.80
C ALA A 38 9.11 0.46 8.74
N ALA A 39 7.88 0.58 9.26
CA ALA A 39 7.22 1.86 9.44
C ALA A 39 7.99 2.78 10.40
N SER A 40 8.66 2.23 11.42
CA SER A 40 9.28 3.04 12.48
C SER A 40 10.51 3.86 12.04
N PHE A 41 11.29 3.42 11.05
CA PHE A 41 12.47 4.17 10.59
C PHE A 41 12.16 5.18 9.46
N ASN A 42 11.28 4.82 8.52
CA ASN A 42 10.96 5.65 7.34
C ASN A 42 9.75 6.58 7.53
N CYS A 43 9.11 6.54 8.70
CA CYS A 43 8.04 7.46 9.08
C CYS A 43 8.50 8.55 10.04
N THR A 44 9.77 8.95 9.99
CA THR A 44 10.27 10.10 10.73
C THR A 44 9.94 11.39 9.96
N GLY A 45 9.54 12.47 10.66
CA GLY A 45 9.23 13.78 10.05
C GLY A 45 7.75 14.19 10.06
N ALA A 46 7.41 15.33 9.47
CA ALA A 46 6.04 15.85 9.41
C ALA A 46 5.24 15.25 8.24
N VAL A 47 3.90 15.22 8.36
CA VAL A 47 3.01 14.90 7.24
C VAL A 47 3.07 16.05 6.23
N ARG A 48 3.56 15.77 5.02
CA ARG A 48 3.67 16.77 3.94
C ARG A 48 2.36 16.98 3.20
N LYS A 49 1.59 15.90 3.03
CA LYS A 49 0.27 15.91 2.41
C LYS A 49 -0.53 14.70 2.92
N ALA A 50 -1.83 14.88 3.04
CA ALA A 50 -2.76 13.79 3.31
C ALA A 50 -4.03 13.99 2.49
N GLY A 51 -4.72 12.89 2.20
CA GLY A 51 -6.00 12.92 1.52
C GLY A 51 -6.53 11.53 1.21
N PHE A 52 -7.80 11.47 0.84
CA PHE A 52 -8.43 10.23 0.41
C PHE A 52 -8.01 9.90 -1.03
N LEU A 53 -7.60 8.66 -1.27
CA LEU A 53 -7.28 8.15 -2.60
C LEU A 53 -7.92 6.78 -2.79
N SER A 54 -8.46 6.54 -3.99
CA SER A 54 -8.68 5.15 -4.44
C SER A 54 -7.40 4.62 -5.08
N VAL A 55 -7.00 3.42 -4.70
CA VAL A 55 -5.72 2.83 -5.05
C VAL A 55 -5.94 1.47 -5.71
N LYS A 56 -5.17 1.17 -6.74
CA LYS A 56 -5.21 -0.10 -7.46
C LYS A 56 -3.78 -0.55 -7.79
N LYS A 57 -3.42 -1.76 -7.36
CA LYS A 57 -2.16 -2.40 -7.82
C LYS A 57 -2.23 -2.60 -9.34
N TRP A 58 -1.17 -2.23 -10.05
CA TRP A 58 -1.13 -2.34 -11.52
C TRP A 58 -0.05 -3.30 -11.99
N LEU A 59 1.22 -2.98 -11.71
CA LEU A 59 2.37 -3.80 -12.05
C LEU A 59 3.12 -4.17 -10.77
N LEU A 60 3.59 -5.42 -10.70
CA LEU A 60 4.43 -5.89 -9.60
C LEU A 60 5.67 -6.56 -10.17
N ARG A 61 6.84 -6.21 -9.64
CA ARG A 61 8.08 -6.86 -10.00
C ARG A 61 8.21 -8.18 -9.25
N ARG A 62 8.53 -9.24 -10.01
CA ARG A 62 8.88 -10.56 -9.48
C ARG A 62 10.21 -10.96 -10.07
N ARG A 63 11.23 -11.08 -9.22
CA ARG A 63 12.62 -11.31 -9.64
C ARG A 63 13.06 -10.25 -10.67
N HIS A 64 13.28 -10.65 -11.91
CA HIS A 64 13.73 -9.80 -13.00
C HIS A 64 12.63 -9.47 -14.01
N GLN A 65 11.37 -9.80 -13.72
CA GLN A 65 10.24 -9.53 -14.61
C GLN A 65 9.19 -8.65 -13.93
N VAL A 66 8.52 -7.83 -14.74
CA VAL A 66 7.38 -7.01 -14.30
C VAL A 66 6.11 -7.66 -14.83
N GLU A 67 5.20 -8.00 -13.92
CA GLU A 67 3.94 -8.68 -14.23
C GLU A 67 2.74 -7.81 -13.81
N LEU A 68 1.59 -8.05 -14.43
CA LEU A 68 0.33 -7.46 -13.97
C LEU A 68 -0.03 -8.02 -12.59
N ALA A 69 -0.48 -7.14 -11.68
CA ALA A 69 -1.00 -7.56 -10.39
C ALA A 69 -2.20 -8.53 -10.56
N ARG A 70 -2.29 -9.58 -9.74
CA ARG A 70 -3.34 -10.61 -9.87
C ARG A 70 -4.71 -10.12 -9.36
N LYS A 71 -4.74 -9.45 -8.21
CA LYS A 71 -5.94 -8.80 -7.63
C LYS A 71 -5.89 -7.29 -7.90
N ARG A 72 -6.77 -6.80 -8.77
CA ARG A 72 -6.72 -5.43 -9.36
C ARG A 72 -7.94 -4.57 -9.02
N GLY A 73 -8.58 -4.83 -7.88
CA GLY A 73 -9.67 -3.98 -7.38
C GLY A 73 -9.17 -2.60 -6.97
N TRP A 74 -10.01 -1.58 -7.16
CA TRP A 74 -9.79 -0.27 -6.56
C TRP A 74 -10.25 -0.31 -5.10
N LYS A 75 -9.42 0.18 -4.18
CA LYS A 75 -9.76 0.28 -2.75
C LYS A 75 -9.44 1.66 -2.21
N GLY A 76 -10.33 2.19 -1.36
CA GLY A 76 -10.19 3.52 -0.76
C GLY A 76 -9.32 3.51 0.48
N TYR A 77 -8.47 4.52 0.61
CA TYR A 77 -7.62 4.74 1.78
C TYR A 77 -7.52 6.23 2.09
N TRP A 78 -7.40 6.57 3.37
CA TRP A 78 -6.78 7.82 3.77
C TRP A 78 -5.27 7.65 3.67
N VAL A 79 -4.62 8.46 2.83
CA VAL A 79 -3.18 8.32 2.53
C VAL A 79 -2.44 9.52 3.08
N CYS A 80 -1.35 9.28 3.82
CA CYS A 80 -0.44 10.30 4.33
C CYS A 80 0.95 10.14 3.72
N LEU A 81 1.51 11.23 3.19
CA LEU A 81 2.92 11.30 2.79
C LEU A 81 3.76 11.83 3.95
N LYS A 82 4.63 10.97 4.51
CA LYS A 82 5.56 11.29 5.58
C LYS A 82 6.97 10.90 5.15
N GLY A 83 7.90 11.85 5.09
CA GLY A 83 9.21 11.63 4.47
C GLY A 83 9.06 11.20 3.01
N THR A 84 9.57 10.00 2.70
CA THR A 84 9.46 9.30 1.41
C THR A 84 8.55 8.07 1.48
N THR A 85 7.62 8.05 2.43
CA THR A 85 6.70 6.93 2.64
C THR A 85 5.25 7.38 2.50
N LEU A 86 4.48 6.68 1.67
CA LEU A 86 3.03 6.76 1.66
C LEU A 86 2.47 5.75 2.67
N LEU A 87 1.67 6.24 3.60
CA LEU A 87 1.00 5.44 4.63
C LEU A 87 -0.48 5.33 4.32
N PHE A 88 -0.98 4.10 4.31
CA PHE A 88 -2.36 3.79 3.91
C PHE A 88 -3.16 3.36 5.13
N TYR A 89 -4.11 4.20 5.50
CA TYR A 89 -5.09 3.93 6.54
C TYR A 89 -6.40 3.51 5.88
N PRO A 90 -6.91 2.30 6.15
CA PRO A 90 -8.18 1.86 5.57
C PRO A 90 -9.31 2.82 5.94
N CYS A 91 -10.24 3.02 5.00
CA CYS A 91 -11.54 3.61 5.28
C CYS A 91 -12.59 2.55 4.99
N ASP A 92 -13.17 1.95 6.02
CA ASP A 92 -14.33 1.09 5.84
C ASP A 92 -15.54 1.96 5.49
N SER A 93 -16.22 1.64 4.40
CA SER A 93 -17.39 2.38 3.91
C SER A 93 -18.58 2.37 4.87
N ARG A 94 -18.51 1.58 5.94
CA ARG A 94 -19.58 1.35 6.91
C ARG A 94 -19.59 2.31 8.11
N ASP A 95 -18.43 2.82 8.52
CA ASP A 95 -18.27 3.55 9.79
C ASP A 95 -17.76 4.99 9.63
N GLY A 96 -18.25 5.68 8.60
CA GLY A 96 -18.49 7.13 8.65
C GLY A 96 -17.37 8.06 9.14
N ARG A 97 -16.08 7.71 8.97
CA ARG A 97 -14.84 8.47 9.32
C ARG A 97 -13.98 7.88 10.45
N ALA A 98 -14.20 6.66 10.91
CA ALA A 98 -13.21 6.00 11.77
C ALA A 98 -11.97 5.61 10.95
N ILE A 99 -10.95 6.48 10.94
CA ILE A 99 -9.62 6.15 10.43
C ILE A 99 -8.98 5.25 11.51
N ASP A 100 -8.71 3.98 11.17
CA ASP A 100 -7.86 3.14 12.02
C ASP A 100 -6.56 3.89 12.31
N SER A 101 -6.14 3.98 13.57
CA SER A 101 -4.96 4.77 13.95
C SER A 101 -3.66 4.14 13.45
N THR A 102 -3.70 2.87 13.03
CA THR A 102 -2.53 2.13 12.53
C THR A 102 -2.57 2.02 11.01
N PRO A 103 -1.52 2.46 10.29
CA PRO A 103 -1.46 2.27 8.85
C PRO A 103 -1.34 0.76 8.54
N LYS A 104 -2.21 0.24 7.66
CA LYS A 104 -2.19 -1.19 7.29
C LYS A 104 -1.22 -1.49 6.17
N HIS A 105 -0.97 -0.52 5.30
CA HIS A 105 -0.02 -0.67 4.19
C HIS A 105 0.88 0.54 4.10
N LEU A 106 2.04 0.34 3.47
CA LEU A 106 2.98 1.40 3.15
C LEU A 106 3.55 1.19 1.75
N ILE A 107 3.97 2.28 1.11
CA ILE A 107 4.76 2.28 -0.12
C ILE A 107 5.91 3.25 0.07
N ILE A 108 7.14 2.81 -0.21
CA ILE A 108 8.30 3.68 -0.28
C ILE A 108 8.36 4.32 -1.67
N VAL A 109 8.40 5.65 -1.70
CA VAL A 109 8.39 6.46 -2.93
C VAL A 109 9.70 7.19 -3.18
N ASP A 110 10.77 6.78 -2.51
CA ASP A 110 12.12 7.25 -2.83
C ASP A 110 12.52 6.80 -4.24
N GLY A 111 12.96 7.74 -5.08
CA GLY A 111 13.20 7.51 -6.50
C GLY A 111 11.97 7.14 -7.34
N ALA A 112 10.75 7.31 -6.82
CA ALA A 112 9.53 7.02 -7.58
C ALA A 112 9.23 8.12 -8.62
N VAL A 113 8.60 7.72 -9.72
CA VAL A 113 8.11 8.63 -10.76
C VAL A 113 6.59 8.59 -10.80
N MET A 114 5.96 9.76 -10.88
CA MET A 114 4.51 9.89 -10.96
C MET A 114 4.10 10.52 -12.29
N GLN A 115 3.06 10.00 -12.92
CA GLN A 115 2.54 10.50 -14.20
C GLN A 115 1.00 10.56 -14.17
N PRO A 116 0.36 11.64 -14.64
CA PRO A 116 -1.08 11.65 -14.84
C PRO A 116 -1.47 10.65 -15.94
N VAL A 117 -2.66 10.05 -15.81
CA VAL A 117 -3.24 9.09 -16.77
C VAL A 117 -4.65 9.58 -17.17
N PRO A 118 -4.77 10.72 -17.87
CA PRO A 118 -6.06 11.26 -18.30
C PRO A 118 -6.81 10.34 -19.27
N GLU A 119 -6.13 9.44 -19.95
CA GLU A 119 -6.69 8.47 -20.90
C GLU A 119 -7.33 7.24 -20.22
N HIS A 120 -7.37 7.20 -18.88
CA HIS A 120 -7.91 6.05 -18.17
C HIS A 120 -9.41 5.84 -18.50
N PRO A 121 -9.83 4.65 -18.95
CA PRO A 121 -11.09 4.47 -19.69
C PRO A 121 -12.37 4.58 -18.84
N LYS A 122 -12.25 4.60 -17.50
CA LYS A 122 -13.42 4.50 -16.59
C LYS A 122 -13.41 5.49 -15.43
N ARG A 123 -12.33 6.24 -15.23
CA ARG A 123 -12.14 7.08 -14.05
C ARG A 123 -11.30 8.29 -14.45
N ASP A 124 -11.73 9.45 -13.99
CA ASP A 124 -11.00 10.70 -14.12
C ASP A 124 -9.99 10.87 -12.99
N TYR A 125 -9.09 11.85 -13.14
CA TYR A 125 -8.09 12.22 -12.14
C TYR A 125 -7.21 11.04 -11.67
N VAL A 126 -6.93 10.13 -12.61
CA VAL A 126 -6.05 9.00 -12.37
C VAL A 126 -4.60 9.43 -12.58
N PHE A 127 -3.72 8.96 -11.71
CA PHE A 127 -2.27 9.05 -11.88
C PHE A 127 -1.62 7.71 -11.55
N CYS A 128 -0.51 7.42 -12.22
CA CYS A 128 0.33 6.26 -11.98
C CYS A 128 1.53 6.67 -11.14
N LEU A 129 1.91 5.84 -10.19
CA LEU A 129 3.15 5.94 -9.43
C LEU A 129 3.95 4.66 -9.63
N SER A 130 5.14 4.80 -10.21
CA SER A 130 6.10 3.72 -10.42
C SER A 130 7.24 3.88 -9.42
N THR A 131 7.50 2.85 -8.61
CA THR A 131 8.53 2.86 -7.59
C THR A 131 9.89 2.50 -8.19
N ALA A 132 10.99 2.90 -7.53
CA ALA A 132 12.34 2.49 -7.92
C ALA A 132 12.55 0.96 -7.87
N PHE A 133 11.66 0.24 -7.18
CA PHE A 133 11.70 -1.22 -7.07
C PHE A 133 11.06 -1.93 -8.28
N GLY A 134 10.36 -1.22 -9.16
CA GLY A 134 9.73 -1.77 -10.36
C GLY A 134 8.24 -2.11 -10.21
N ASP A 135 7.63 -1.73 -9.09
CA ASP A 135 6.18 -1.83 -8.89
C ASP A 135 5.49 -0.57 -9.41
N ALA A 136 4.25 -0.70 -9.89
CA ALA A 136 3.43 0.43 -10.30
C ALA A 136 2.01 0.33 -9.75
N TYR A 137 1.49 1.47 -9.32
CA TYR A 137 0.17 1.60 -8.71
C TYR A 137 -0.59 2.72 -9.40
N LEU A 138 -1.88 2.50 -9.62
CA LEU A 138 -2.80 3.53 -10.07
C LEU A 138 -3.51 4.12 -8.85
N PHE A 139 -3.59 5.44 -8.85
CA PHE A 139 -4.30 6.23 -7.86
C PHE A 139 -5.34 7.07 -8.55
N GLN A 140 -6.48 7.27 -7.90
CA GLN A 140 -7.49 8.22 -8.31
C GLN A 140 -7.65 9.25 -7.20
N ALA A 141 -7.45 10.52 -7.55
CA ALA A 141 -7.76 11.64 -6.67
C ALA A 141 -9.27 11.96 -6.72
N SER A 142 -9.79 12.48 -5.61
CA SER A 142 -11.14 13.06 -5.50
C SER A 142 -11.15 14.51 -5.94
#